data_AF-A0A7V8A9Q7-F1
#
_entry.id   AF-A0A7V8A9Q7-F1
#
_cell.length_a   1.000
_cell.length_b   1.000
_cell.length_c   1.000
_cell.angle_alpha   90.00
_cell.angle_beta   90.00
_cell.angle_gamma   90.00
#
_symmetry.space_group_name_H-M   'P 1'
#
loop_
_entity.id
_entity.type
_entity.pdbx_description
1 polymer ?
#
loop_
_entity_poly.entity_id
_entity_poly.type
_entity_poly.pdbx_seq_one_letter_code
_entity_poly.pdbx_strand_id
1 'polypeptide(L)'
;MLSRRETILALMALASCGPKTAQSGETENAFSADEMLADIHRRTFNYFWETTDNERGLTPDRWPTRTFSSIAAIGFAFNAYIIGVRAGYVTRDEAALRTRNTLKYLYEAPQGPAATGTIGHKGFFYHFLDYQTGLRYRNTELSTIDTSLLLLGAITAAQFFNQNNAVETEIRNLAHAMYERVDWTFMLRRSGKIGMGWHPETGFIASEWRGFSEGSLVYLLAFASPTHTIPSTAWQRWTSTYNQTWGKNFGYLPHVGYFPLFVHQYPHIWYDFRDMQDTYMRRKGFDYFENSRRATVAQREYAIKNPNGYKDYGPDIWGMTACDGPADVELVLNRRRRFFRTYSARGQGSPHMFD
;
A
#
# COMPACT_ATOMS: atom_id res chain seq x y z
N MET A 1 -67.00 56.24 7.58
CA MET A 1 -66.87 57.69 7.31
C MET A 1 -66.11 58.27 8.49
N LEU A 2 -64.91 58.86 8.46
CA LEU A 2 -63.96 59.40 7.46
C LEU A 2 -62.55 58.94 7.92
N SER A 3 -61.62 58.44 7.09
CA SER A 3 -60.77 59.10 6.07
C SER A 3 -59.64 60.01 6.62
N ARG A 4 -58.42 59.73 6.11
CA ARG A 4 -57.13 60.50 6.09
C ARG A 4 -56.17 60.24 7.26
N ARG A 5 -55.08 59.51 7.02
CA ARG A 5 -53.77 59.91 6.42
C ARG A 5 -53.11 61.02 7.24
N GLU A 6 -52.01 60.69 7.90
CA GLU A 6 -50.75 61.42 7.76
C GLU A 6 -49.57 60.61 8.31
N THR A 7 -48.50 60.62 7.51
CA THR A 7 -47.23 59.94 7.67
C THR A 7 -46.25 60.94 8.29
N ILE A 8 -45.63 60.66 9.44
CA ILE A 8 -44.32 61.25 9.77
C ILE A 8 -43.39 60.20 10.40
N LEU A 9 -42.21 60.16 9.80
CA LEU A 9 -41.04 59.34 10.06
C LEU A 9 -40.48 59.45 11.49
N ALA A 10 -40.11 58.28 12.01
CA ALA A 10 -38.83 57.94 12.63
C ALA A 10 -38.16 58.95 13.57
N LEU A 11 -38.06 58.59 14.86
CA LEU A 11 -36.84 58.79 15.63
C LEU A 11 -36.63 57.63 16.61
N MET A 12 -35.37 57.23 16.73
CA MET A 12 -34.85 55.99 17.30
C MET A 12 -35.22 55.78 18.78
N ALA A 13 -35.76 54.60 19.10
CA ALA A 13 -35.80 54.06 20.45
C ALA A 13 -34.59 53.12 20.65
N LEU A 14 -33.61 53.58 21.43
CA LEU A 14 -32.60 52.71 22.05
C LEU A 14 -33.30 51.93 23.18
N ALA A 15 -33.81 50.74 22.87
CA ALA A 15 -34.22 49.77 23.85
C ALA A 15 -33.20 48.62 23.87
N SER A 16 -32.41 48.61 24.92
CA SER A 16 -31.49 47.55 25.31
C SER A 16 -32.26 46.25 25.54
N CYS A 17 -32.17 45.33 24.57
CA CYS A 17 -32.46 43.92 24.77
C CYS A 17 -31.15 43.17 24.53
N GLY A 18 -30.47 42.83 25.62
CA GLY A 18 -29.29 41.96 25.58
C GLY A 18 -29.67 40.64 24.90
N PRO A 19 -28.94 40.20 23.87
CA PRO A 19 -29.12 38.86 23.36
C PRO A 19 -28.65 37.89 24.44
N LYS A 20 -29.59 37.12 24.99
CA LYS A 20 -29.32 35.84 25.62
C LYS A 20 -28.34 35.10 24.72
N THR A 21 -27.13 34.90 25.20
CA THR A 21 -26.20 33.93 24.63
C THR A 21 -26.93 32.59 24.69
N ALA A 22 -27.47 32.18 23.54
CA ALA A 22 -27.76 30.78 23.31
C ALA A 22 -26.40 30.08 23.46
N GLN A 23 -26.19 29.40 24.59
CA GLN A 23 -25.25 28.30 24.63
C GLN A 23 -25.77 27.31 23.60
N SER A 24 -25.25 27.39 22.39
CA SER A 24 -25.20 26.25 21.49
C SER A 24 -24.37 25.21 22.22
N GLY A 25 -25.06 24.32 22.93
CA GLY A 25 -24.50 23.04 23.31
C GLY A 25 -24.26 22.25 22.05
N GLU A 26 -23.20 22.60 21.32
CA GLU A 26 -22.51 21.66 20.46
C GLU A 26 -21.78 20.70 21.40
N THR A 27 -22.50 19.74 21.95
CA THR A 27 -21.89 18.43 22.16
C THR A 27 -21.77 17.81 20.78
N GLU A 28 -20.86 18.32 19.95
CA GLU A 28 -20.25 17.47 18.94
C GLU A 28 -19.60 16.34 19.74
N ASN A 29 -20.15 15.13 19.61
CA ASN A 29 -19.46 13.91 20.02
C ASN A 29 -18.22 13.77 19.12
N ALA A 30 -17.22 14.61 19.37
CA ALA A 30 -15.90 14.45 18.80
C ALA A 30 -15.34 13.18 19.43
N PHE A 31 -15.23 12.12 18.63
CA PHE A 31 -14.47 10.94 19.02
C PHE A 31 -13.10 11.39 19.55
N SER A 32 -12.66 10.80 20.65
CA SER A 32 -11.26 10.92 21.03
C SER A 32 -10.38 10.34 19.90
N ALA A 33 -9.14 10.81 19.80
CA ALA A 33 -8.20 10.27 18.80
C ALA A 33 -8.06 8.74 18.93
N ASP A 34 -8.10 8.22 20.15
CA ASP A 34 -8.01 6.79 20.43
C ASP A 34 -9.25 6.03 19.92
N GLU A 35 -10.46 6.56 20.11
CA GLU A 35 -11.68 5.94 19.57
C GLU A 35 -11.72 5.97 18.04
N MET A 36 -11.29 7.09 17.43
CA MET A 36 -11.19 7.19 15.98
C MET A 36 -10.17 6.18 15.43
N LEU A 37 -9.00 6.06 16.04
CA LEU A 37 -7.99 5.09 15.64
C LEU A 37 -8.49 3.65 15.82
N ALA A 38 -9.21 3.36 16.90
CA ALA A 38 -9.81 2.04 17.14
C ALA A 38 -10.88 1.69 16.08
N ASP A 39 -11.72 2.65 15.68
CA ASP A 39 -12.72 2.46 14.63
C ASP A 39 -12.07 2.23 13.25
N ILE A 40 -11.08 3.07 12.88
CA ILE A 40 -10.31 2.89 11.63
C ILE A 40 -9.64 1.52 11.61
N HIS A 41 -9.02 1.12 12.72
CA HIS A 41 -8.35 -0.16 12.87
C HIS A 41 -9.33 -1.33 12.67
N ARG A 42 -10.49 -1.31 13.33
CA ARG A 42 -11.50 -2.36 13.21
C ARG A 42 -12.10 -2.44 11.80
N ARG A 43 -12.46 -1.32 11.20
CA ARG A 43 -13.04 -1.31 9.84
C ARG A 43 -12.04 -1.76 8.77
N THR A 44 -10.78 -1.38 8.93
CA THR A 44 -9.70 -1.83 8.03
C THR A 44 -9.50 -3.35 8.16
N PHE A 45 -9.54 -3.89 9.38
CA PHE A 45 -9.54 -5.34 9.59
C PHE A 45 -10.74 -6.02 8.92
N ASN A 46 -11.95 -5.47 9.08
CA ASN A 46 -13.16 -6.04 8.52
C ASN A 46 -13.12 -6.16 6.99
N TYR A 47 -12.43 -5.25 6.28
CA TYR A 47 -12.19 -5.44 4.84
C TYR A 47 -11.57 -6.82 4.55
N PHE A 48 -10.46 -7.16 5.18
CA PHE A 48 -9.79 -8.45 4.97
C PHE A 48 -10.60 -9.62 5.53
N TRP A 49 -11.29 -9.43 6.66
CA TRP A 49 -12.00 -10.52 7.30
C TRP A 49 -13.34 -10.87 6.62
N GLU A 50 -14.10 -9.86 6.20
CA GLU A 50 -15.45 -10.04 5.67
C GLU A 50 -15.47 -10.24 4.14
N THR A 51 -14.49 -9.68 3.42
CA THR A 51 -14.49 -9.74 1.94
C THR A 51 -13.66 -10.90 1.37
N THR A 52 -12.81 -11.53 2.18
CA THR A 52 -11.98 -12.67 1.78
C THR A 52 -12.64 -13.99 2.16
N ASP A 53 -12.73 -14.92 1.22
CA ASP A 53 -13.30 -16.24 1.47
C ASP A 53 -12.38 -17.11 2.35
N ASN A 54 -12.96 -17.93 3.23
CA ASN A 54 -12.23 -18.70 4.23
C ASN A 54 -11.58 -20.00 3.70
N GLU A 55 -11.96 -20.43 2.49
CA GLU A 55 -11.51 -21.71 1.91
C GLU A 55 -10.27 -21.54 1.05
N ARG A 56 -10.24 -20.50 0.21
CA ARG A 56 -9.18 -20.22 -0.76
C ARG A 56 -8.38 -18.97 -0.41
N GLY A 57 -8.96 -18.08 0.40
CA GLY A 57 -8.30 -16.85 0.84
C GLY A 57 -8.10 -15.83 -0.28
N LEU A 58 -8.88 -15.89 -1.35
CA LEU A 58 -8.75 -15.00 -2.50
C LEU A 58 -9.25 -13.60 -2.12
N THR A 59 -8.32 -12.78 -1.64
CA THR A 59 -8.58 -11.41 -1.15
C THR A 59 -8.78 -10.46 -2.33
N PRO A 60 -9.82 -9.61 -2.33
CA PRO A 60 -10.00 -8.63 -3.37
C PRO A 60 -8.85 -7.65 -3.55
N ASP A 61 -8.64 -7.25 -4.81
CA ASP A 61 -7.88 -6.04 -5.10
C ASP A 61 -8.66 -4.79 -4.70
N ARG A 62 -10.00 -4.82 -4.89
CA ARG A 62 -10.90 -3.68 -4.68
C ARG A 62 -12.25 -4.11 -4.11
N TRP A 63 -12.91 -3.18 -3.44
CA TRP A 63 -14.26 -3.35 -2.91
C TRP A 63 -15.06 -2.06 -3.07
N PRO A 64 -16.37 -2.11 -3.39
CA PRO A 64 -17.22 -3.30 -3.55
C PRO A 64 -17.11 -4.01 -4.91
N THR A 65 -16.38 -3.44 -5.86
CA THR A 65 -16.21 -4.04 -7.18
C THR A 65 -15.29 -5.26 -7.13
N ARG A 66 -15.87 -6.46 -7.25
CA ARG A 66 -15.16 -7.74 -7.14
C ARG A 66 -14.73 -8.29 -8.51
N THR A 67 -13.71 -7.68 -9.12
CA THR A 67 -13.24 -8.07 -10.47
C THR A 67 -12.26 -9.25 -10.47
N PHE A 68 -11.24 -9.20 -9.61
CA PHE A 68 -10.21 -10.22 -9.44
C PHE A 68 -9.62 -10.14 -8.01
N SER A 69 -8.89 -11.18 -7.61
CA SER A 69 -8.10 -11.22 -6.38
C SER A 69 -6.67 -10.76 -6.65
N SER A 70 -6.06 -10.04 -5.71
CA SER A 70 -4.65 -9.62 -5.77
C SER A 70 -3.81 -10.44 -4.79
N ILE A 71 -2.72 -11.06 -5.26
CA ILE A 71 -1.84 -11.82 -4.37
C ILE A 71 -1.13 -10.94 -3.34
N ALA A 72 -0.90 -9.66 -3.65
CA ALA A 72 -0.40 -8.69 -2.68
C ALA A 72 -1.42 -8.45 -1.57
N ALA A 73 -2.71 -8.32 -1.93
CA ALA A 73 -3.79 -8.18 -0.95
C ALA A 73 -3.91 -9.42 -0.05
N ILE A 74 -3.69 -10.63 -0.58
CA ILE A 74 -3.59 -11.86 0.23
C ILE A 74 -2.43 -11.78 1.23
N GLY A 75 -1.26 -11.30 0.78
CA GLY A 75 -0.12 -11.04 1.66
C GLY A 75 -0.46 -10.09 2.82
N PHE A 76 -1.15 -8.99 2.54
CA PHE A 76 -1.63 -8.07 3.57
C PHE A 76 -2.70 -8.69 4.49
N ALA A 77 -3.59 -9.52 3.94
CA ALA A 77 -4.64 -10.20 4.72
C ALA A 77 -4.06 -11.07 5.84
N PHE A 78 -2.95 -11.77 5.61
CA PHE A 78 -2.28 -12.53 6.66
C PHE A 78 -1.87 -11.66 7.86
N ASN A 79 -1.34 -10.46 7.60
CA ASN A 79 -1.00 -9.52 8.68
C ASN A 79 -2.27 -9.03 9.39
N ALA A 80 -3.33 -8.74 8.64
CA ALA A 80 -4.62 -8.35 9.21
C ALA A 80 -5.20 -9.43 10.13
N TYR A 81 -5.08 -10.72 9.78
CA TYR A 81 -5.54 -11.82 10.64
C TYR A 81 -4.78 -11.86 11.97
N ILE A 82 -3.45 -11.69 11.95
CA ILE A 82 -2.62 -11.60 13.15
C ILE A 82 -3.04 -10.42 14.04
N ILE A 83 -3.24 -9.26 13.42
CA ILE A 83 -3.72 -8.04 14.08
C ILE A 83 -5.09 -8.28 14.72
N GLY A 84 -6.02 -8.91 14.00
CA GLY A 84 -7.34 -9.25 14.50
C GLY A 84 -7.31 -10.16 15.72
N VAL A 85 -6.42 -11.16 15.75
CA VAL A 85 -6.20 -12.00 16.94
C VAL A 85 -5.69 -11.17 18.12
N ARG A 86 -4.67 -10.33 17.89
CA ARG A 86 -4.10 -9.47 18.94
C ARG A 86 -5.08 -8.43 19.48
N ALA A 87 -5.97 -7.94 18.64
CA ALA A 87 -7.01 -6.98 19.00
C ALA A 87 -8.29 -7.65 19.55
N GLY A 88 -8.35 -8.99 19.61
CA GLY A 88 -9.51 -9.72 20.10
C GLY A 88 -10.74 -9.66 19.18
N TYR A 89 -10.56 -9.36 17.90
CA TYR A 89 -11.65 -9.31 16.92
C TYR A 89 -12.07 -10.71 16.44
N VAL A 90 -11.14 -11.66 16.45
CA VAL A 90 -11.32 -13.06 16.07
C VAL A 90 -10.48 -13.94 16.99
N THR A 91 -10.84 -15.21 17.10
CA THR A 91 -10.02 -16.17 17.83
C THR A 91 -8.76 -16.54 17.04
N ARG A 92 -7.73 -17.00 17.75
CA ARG A 92 -6.50 -17.51 17.14
C ARG A 92 -6.79 -18.69 16.22
N ASP A 93 -7.66 -19.60 16.64
CA ASP A 93 -7.98 -20.83 15.89
C ASP A 93 -8.69 -20.51 14.57
N GLU A 94 -9.64 -19.57 14.56
CA GLU A 94 -10.31 -19.11 13.33
C GLU A 94 -9.30 -18.49 12.35
N ALA A 95 -8.42 -17.62 12.84
CA ALA A 95 -7.39 -16.97 12.03
C ALA A 95 -6.32 -17.96 11.53
N ALA A 96 -5.93 -18.94 12.34
CA ALA A 96 -5.00 -19.99 11.97
C ALA A 96 -5.60 -20.89 10.87
N LEU A 97 -6.85 -21.31 11.03
CA LEU A 97 -7.53 -22.15 10.05
C LEU A 97 -7.65 -21.44 8.70
N ARG A 98 -8.04 -20.16 8.70
CA ARG A 98 -8.10 -19.34 7.48
C ARG A 98 -6.74 -19.20 6.81
N THR A 99 -5.72 -18.88 7.59
CA THR A 99 -4.33 -18.77 7.11
C THR A 99 -3.88 -20.07 6.46
N ARG A 100 -4.08 -21.21 7.14
CA ARG A 100 -3.72 -22.54 6.65
C ARG A 100 -4.41 -22.84 5.32
N ASN A 101 -5.74 -22.67 5.27
CA ASN A 101 -6.53 -22.97 4.07
C ASN A 101 -6.03 -22.16 2.86
N THR A 102 -5.77 -20.87 3.06
CA THR A 102 -5.23 -19.98 2.03
C THR A 102 -3.87 -20.47 1.52
N LEU A 103 -2.91 -20.73 2.42
CA LEU A 103 -1.58 -21.20 2.04
C LEU A 103 -1.64 -22.55 1.31
N LYS A 104 -2.49 -23.46 1.78
CA LYS A 104 -2.67 -24.79 1.19
C LYS A 104 -3.19 -24.68 -0.23
N TYR A 105 -4.25 -23.88 -0.42
CA TYR A 105 -4.83 -23.62 -1.73
C TYR A 105 -3.80 -23.06 -2.72
N LEU A 106 -3.04 -22.03 -2.31
CA LEU A 106 -2.01 -21.41 -3.14
C LEU A 106 -0.87 -22.38 -3.48
N TYR A 107 -0.47 -23.24 -2.53
CA TYR A 107 0.64 -24.17 -2.70
C TYR A 107 0.30 -25.35 -3.62
N GLU A 108 -0.93 -25.86 -3.52
CA GLU A 108 -1.44 -26.99 -4.31
C GLU A 108 -1.92 -26.58 -5.71
N ALA A 109 -2.24 -25.29 -5.93
CA ALA A 109 -2.67 -24.78 -7.22
C ALA A 109 -1.59 -24.98 -8.32
N PRO A 110 -2.01 -25.27 -9.56
CA PRO A 110 -1.09 -25.64 -10.63
C PRO A 110 -0.14 -24.49 -11.00
N GLN A 111 1.16 -24.76 -11.03
CA GLN A 111 2.17 -23.86 -11.60
C GLN A 111 2.79 -24.45 -12.86
N GLY A 112 3.15 -23.60 -13.83
CA GLY A 112 3.73 -24.05 -15.09
C GLY A 112 3.90 -22.93 -16.11
N PRO A 113 4.66 -23.17 -17.20
CA PRO A 113 4.96 -22.17 -18.22
C PRO A 113 3.78 -21.88 -19.16
N ALA A 114 2.65 -22.56 -18.99
CA ALA A 114 1.47 -22.37 -19.82
C ALA A 114 0.88 -20.96 -19.66
N ALA A 115 0.37 -20.42 -20.76
CA ALA A 115 -0.27 -19.10 -20.80
C ALA A 115 -1.54 -19.02 -19.92
N THR A 116 -2.26 -20.13 -19.79
CA THR A 116 -3.49 -20.25 -19.01
C THR A 116 -3.45 -21.54 -18.19
N GLY A 117 -4.39 -21.70 -17.26
CA GLY A 117 -4.51 -22.94 -16.47
C GLY A 117 -3.58 -23.02 -15.26
N THR A 118 -2.83 -21.96 -14.94
CA THR A 118 -1.86 -21.94 -13.85
C THR A 118 -2.02 -20.70 -12.97
N ILE A 119 -1.65 -20.82 -11.69
CA ILE A 119 -1.60 -19.72 -10.72
C ILE A 119 -0.27 -18.95 -10.78
N GLY A 120 0.75 -19.57 -11.38
CA GLY A 120 2.10 -19.06 -11.36
C GLY A 120 3.10 -19.95 -12.10
N HIS A 121 4.37 -19.57 -12.06
CA HIS A 121 5.48 -20.30 -12.65
C HIS A 121 6.76 -20.01 -11.89
N LYS A 122 7.66 -21.01 -11.75
CA LYS A 122 8.96 -20.86 -11.07
C LYS A 122 8.84 -20.37 -9.62
N GLY A 123 7.74 -20.74 -8.95
CA GLY A 123 7.39 -20.28 -7.61
C GLY A 123 6.80 -18.86 -7.55
N PHE A 124 6.93 -18.06 -8.61
CA PHE A 124 6.24 -16.77 -8.72
C PHE A 124 4.76 -16.95 -9.02
N PHE A 125 3.96 -16.00 -8.54
CA PHE A 125 2.53 -15.95 -8.76
C PHE A 125 2.18 -14.83 -9.74
N TYR A 126 1.08 -15.00 -10.47
CA TYR A 126 0.52 -13.92 -11.28
C TYR A 126 -0.08 -12.85 -10.37
N HIS A 127 0.09 -11.58 -10.75
CA HIS A 127 -0.37 -10.41 -9.98
C HIS A 127 -1.83 -10.55 -9.55
N PHE A 128 -2.71 -10.89 -10.52
CA PHE A 128 -4.12 -11.08 -10.26
C PHE A 128 -4.59 -12.49 -10.59
N LEU A 129 -5.51 -12.98 -9.75
CA LEU A 129 -6.16 -14.27 -9.88
C LEU A 129 -7.67 -14.10 -10.09
N ASP A 130 -8.23 -14.92 -10.97
CA ASP A 130 -9.66 -15.00 -11.20
C ASP A 130 -10.37 -15.60 -9.97
N TYR A 131 -11.51 -15.06 -9.56
CA TYR A 131 -12.17 -15.53 -8.33
C TYR A 131 -12.81 -16.90 -8.44
N GLN A 132 -13.26 -17.27 -9.63
CA GLN A 132 -13.97 -18.51 -9.84
C GLN A 132 -12.95 -19.65 -9.89
N THR A 133 -11.86 -19.44 -10.61
CA THR A 133 -10.86 -20.48 -10.87
C THR A 133 -9.65 -20.42 -9.94
N GLY A 134 -9.31 -19.24 -9.41
CA GLY A 134 -8.07 -18.97 -8.67
C GLY A 134 -6.80 -19.08 -9.52
N LEU A 135 -6.94 -19.00 -10.84
CA LEU A 135 -5.85 -19.07 -11.81
C LEU A 135 -5.58 -17.67 -12.39
N ARG A 136 -4.51 -17.55 -13.18
CA ARG A 136 -4.11 -16.29 -13.83
C ARG A 136 -5.31 -15.53 -14.41
N TYR A 137 -5.50 -14.30 -13.94
CA TYR A 137 -6.53 -13.43 -14.49
C TYR A 137 -6.01 -12.77 -15.78
N ARG A 138 -6.66 -13.08 -16.92
CA ARG A 138 -6.32 -12.54 -18.25
C ARG A 138 -4.81 -12.68 -18.55
N ASN A 139 -4.19 -11.62 -19.06
CA ASN A 139 -2.79 -11.61 -19.46
C ASN A 139 -1.87 -11.01 -18.40
N THR A 140 -2.26 -11.00 -17.12
CA THR A 140 -1.44 -10.42 -16.03
C THR A 140 -0.07 -11.07 -15.95
N GLU A 141 0.92 -10.31 -15.53
CA GLU A 141 2.30 -10.74 -15.40
C GLU A 141 2.51 -11.62 -14.16
N LEU A 142 3.48 -12.52 -14.21
CA LEU A 142 4.16 -12.94 -12.98
C LEU A 142 4.77 -11.69 -12.36
N SER A 143 4.41 -11.39 -11.13
CA SER A 143 4.86 -10.18 -10.47
C SER A 143 5.84 -10.51 -9.35
N THR A 144 7.04 -9.94 -9.46
CA THR A 144 8.09 -10.15 -8.45
C THR A 144 7.77 -9.44 -7.13
N ILE A 145 7.17 -8.25 -7.17
CA ILE A 145 6.79 -7.52 -5.96
C ILE A 145 5.56 -8.13 -5.30
N ASP A 146 4.52 -8.49 -6.06
CA ASP A 146 3.30 -9.01 -5.46
C ASP A 146 3.52 -10.43 -4.89
N THR A 147 4.38 -11.23 -5.54
CA THR A 147 4.89 -12.49 -4.95
C THR A 147 5.65 -12.21 -3.66
N SER A 148 6.49 -11.16 -3.61
CA SER A 148 7.24 -10.81 -2.40
C SER A 148 6.32 -10.38 -1.26
N LEU A 149 5.29 -9.58 -1.53
CA LEU A 149 4.29 -9.14 -0.55
C LEU A 149 3.47 -10.33 -0.01
N LEU A 150 3.06 -11.25 -0.89
CA LEU A 150 2.42 -12.52 -0.51
C LEU A 150 3.31 -13.31 0.46
N LEU A 151 4.57 -13.52 0.09
CA LEU A 151 5.51 -14.32 0.89
C LEU A 151 5.84 -13.68 2.22
N LEU A 152 6.02 -12.35 2.29
CA LEU A 152 6.26 -11.66 3.56
C LEU A 152 5.09 -11.82 4.52
N GLY A 153 3.85 -11.71 4.02
CA GLY A 153 2.66 -12.03 4.79
C GLY A 153 2.64 -13.48 5.28
N ALA A 154 2.92 -14.44 4.39
CA ALA A 154 2.96 -15.86 4.72
C ALA A 154 4.03 -16.22 5.77
N ILE A 155 5.25 -15.68 5.62
CA ILE A 155 6.36 -15.87 6.56
C ILE A 155 6.01 -15.25 7.91
N THR A 156 5.42 -14.05 7.93
CA THR A 156 4.98 -13.40 9.17
C THR A 156 3.91 -14.24 9.88
N ALA A 157 2.96 -14.80 9.13
CA ALA A 157 1.97 -15.72 9.66
C ALA A 157 2.61 -16.99 10.24
N ALA A 158 3.59 -17.59 9.56
CA ALA A 158 4.34 -18.73 10.09
C ALA A 158 5.09 -18.42 11.39
N GLN A 159 5.62 -17.20 11.55
CA GLN A 159 6.25 -16.78 12.81
C GLN A 159 5.23 -16.57 13.93
N PHE A 160 4.05 -16.03 13.62
CA PHE A 160 2.99 -15.81 14.62
C PHE A 160 2.26 -17.09 15.02
N PHE A 161 1.94 -17.96 14.06
CA PHE A 161 1.28 -19.25 14.24
C PHE A 161 2.30 -20.37 14.51
N ASN A 162 2.86 -20.34 15.72
CA ASN A 162 3.98 -21.17 16.16
C ASN A 162 3.63 -22.21 17.25
N GLN A 163 2.37 -22.44 17.56
CA GLN A 163 1.96 -23.46 18.54
C GLN A 163 2.19 -24.88 18.01
N ASN A 164 2.34 -25.82 18.94
CA ASN A 164 2.53 -27.24 18.65
C ASN A 164 1.18 -27.95 18.40
N ASN A 165 0.52 -27.58 17.30
CA ASN A 165 -0.68 -28.24 16.80
C ASN A 165 -0.58 -28.44 15.28
N ALA A 166 -1.45 -29.31 14.74
CA ALA A 166 -1.39 -29.70 13.34
C ALA A 166 -1.60 -28.52 12.37
N VAL A 167 -2.56 -27.62 12.67
CA VAL A 167 -2.90 -26.48 11.80
C VAL A 167 -1.73 -25.51 11.70
N GLU A 168 -1.19 -25.08 12.84
CA GLU A 168 -0.09 -24.12 12.87
C GLU A 168 1.23 -24.72 12.35
N THR A 169 1.41 -26.04 12.51
CA THR A 169 2.53 -26.75 11.87
C THR A 169 2.41 -26.76 10.35
N GLU A 170 1.20 -26.99 9.81
CA GLU A 170 0.94 -26.94 8.38
C GLU A 170 1.15 -25.52 7.82
N ILE A 171 0.76 -24.46 8.55
CA ILE A 171 1.03 -23.06 8.17
C ILE A 171 2.54 -22.82 7.98
N ARG A 172 3.35 -23.20 8.98
CA ARG A 172 4.81 -23.02 8.91
C ARG A 172 5.40 -23.76 7.72
N ASN A 173 5.06 -25.04 7.57
CA ASN A 173 5.57 -25.86 6.47
C ASN A 173 5.21 -25.29 5.09
N LEU A 174 3.95 -24.87 4.89
CA LEU A 174 3.50 -24.32 3.61
C LEU A 174 4.14 -22.97 3.30
N ALA A 175 4.24 -22.06 4.27
CA ALA A 175 4.87 -20.76 4.07
C ALA A 175 6.35 -20.91 3.68
N HIS A 176 7.10 -21.77 4.37
CA HIS A 176 8.48 -22.08 4.03
C HIS A 176 8.60 -22.73 2.64
N ALA A 177 7.77 -23.74 2.35
CA ALA A 177 7.79 -24.41 1.06
C ALA A 177 7.43 -23.49 -0.12
N MET A 178 6.50 -22.55 0.07
CA MET A 178 6.20 -21.51 -0.91
C MET A 178 7.39 -20.59 -1.16
N TYR A 179 8.07 -20.14 -0.10
CA TYR A 179 9.24 -19.28 -0.21
C TYR A 179 10.42 -19.97 -0.90
N GLU A 180 10.73 -21.20 -0.49
CA GLU A 180 11.82 -22.01 -1.04
C GLU A 180 11.61 -22.39 -2.51
N ARG A 181 10.35 -22.46 -2.97
CA ARG A 181 10.00 -22.75 -4.36
C ARG A 181 10.31 -21.60 -5.32
N VAL A 182 10.48 -20.37 -4.83
CA VAL A 182 10.67 -19.19 -5.70
C VAL A 182 12.08 -19.14 -6.26
N ASP A 183 12.19 -19.25 -7.58
CA ASP A 183 13.45 -19.18 -8.31
C ASP A 183 13.86 -17.73 -8.58
N TRP A 184 14.40 -17.03 -7.58
CA TRP A 184 14.81 -15.62 -7.76
C TRP A 184 15.86 -15.41 -8.86
N THR A 185 16.66 -16.45 -9.17
CA THR A 185 17.64 -16.40 -10.25
C THR A 185 16.97 -16.33 -11.63
N PHE A 186 15.78 -16.92 -11.79
CA PHE A 186 14.98 -16.80 -13.01
C PHE A 186 14.64 -15.35 -13.33
N MET A 187 14.39 -14.50 -12.33
CA MET A 187 14.05 -13.10 -12.53
C MET A 187 15.26 -12.16 -12.63
N LEU A 188 16.49 -12.68 -12.48
CA LEU A 188 17.71 -11.89 -12.58
C LEU A 188 18.07 -11.61 -14.06
N ARG A 189 18.18 -10.33 -14.40
CA ARG A 189 18.44 -9.85 -15.76
C ARG A 189 19.94 -9.72 -16.01
N ARG A 190 20.33 -9.64 -17.30
CA ARG A 190 21.72 -9.38 -17.72
C ARG A 190 22.30 -8.08 -17.16
N SER A 191 21.45 -7.11 -16.84
CA SER A 191 21.85 -5.86 -16.17
C SER A 191 22.31 -6.05 -14.72
N GLY A 192 22.12 -7.25 -14.15
CA GLY A 192 22.33 -7.56 -12.74
C GLY A 192 21.21 -7.05 -11.83
N LYS A 193 20.07 -6.64 -12.40
CA LYS A 193 18.86 -6.24 -11.66
C LYS A 193 17.78 -7.31 -11.80
N ILE A 194 16.84 -7.35 -10.86
CA ILE A 194 15.65 -8.20 -10.96
C ILE A 194 14.63 -7.53 -11.91
N GLY A 195 14.09 -8.30 -12.86
CA GLY A 195 12.98 -7.86 -13.71
C GLY A 195 11.69 -7.67 -12.90
N MET A 196 10.87 -6.69 -13.24
CA MET A 196 9.64 -6.44 -12.47
C MET A 196 8.58 -7.52 -12.69
N GLY A 197 8.50 -8.07 -13.91
CA GLY A 197 7.57 -9.14 -14.22
C GLY A 197 7.89 -9.89 -15.51
N TRP A 198 7.10 -10.93 -15.78
CA TRP A 198 7.28 -11.84 -16.90
C TRP A 198 5.93 -12.39 -17.36
N HIS A 199 5.78 -12.58 -18.67
CA HIS A 199 4.64 -13.20 -19.31
C HIS A 199 5.06 -14.49 -20.02
N PRO A 200 4.27 -15.57 -19.95
CA PRO A 200 4.53 -16.78 -20.74
C PRO A 200 4.47 -16.54 -22.24
N GLU A 201 3.72 -15.52 -22.69
CA GLU A 201 3.60 -15.19 -24.11
C GLU A 201 4.84 -14.48 -24.67
N THR A 202 5.46 -13.60 -23.89
CA THR A 202 6.43 -12.61 -24.42
C THR A 202 7.73 -12.52 -23.62
N GLY A 203 7.83 -13.24 -22.50
CA GLY A 203 8.97 -13.19 -21.61
C GLY A 203 8.92 -11.97 -20.67
N PHE A 204 10.09 -11.43 -20.34
CA PHE A 204 10.18 -10.30 -19.41
C PHE A 204 9.48 -9.05 -19.91
N ILE A 205 8.80 -8.36 -19.00
CA ILE A 205 8.39 -6.97 -19.25
C ILE A 205 9.63 -6.07 -19.33
N ALA A 206 9.48 -4.90 -19.96
CA ALA A 206 10.60 -3.98 -20.19
C ALA A 206 11.22 -3.44 -18.89
N SER A 207 10.42 -3.35 -17.82
CA SER A 207 10.82 -2.73 -16.56
C SER A 207 11.65 -3.66 -15.67
N GLU A 208 12.68 -3.07 -15.07
CA GLU A 208 13.56 -3.72 -14.09
C GLU A 208 13.58 -2.86 -12.82
N TRP A 209 13.74 -3.49 -11.66
CA TRP A 209 13.77 -2.79 -10.39
C TRP A 209 14.98 -1.86 -10.29
N ARG A 210 14.71 -0.61 -9.91
CA ARG A 210 15.71 0.41 -9.60
C ARG A 210 15.38 1.02 -8.24
N GLY A 211 16.41 1.34 -7.48
CA GLY A 211 16.28 1.96 -6.18
C GLY A 211 16.27 3.49 -6.29
N PHE A 212 15.61 4.22 -5.37
CA PHE A 212 14.78 3.70 -4.27
C PHE A 212 13.39 3.30 -4.79
N SER A 213 12.85 2.20 -4.28
CA SER A 213 11.52 1.65 -4.62
C SER A 213 11.09 0.64 -3.55
N GLU A 214 9.83 0.23 -3.58
CA GLU A 214 9.30 -0.93 -2.85
C GLU A 214 10.02 -2.23 -3.19
N GLY A 215 10.73 -2.26 -4.33
CA GLY A 215 11.58 -3.37 -4.77
C GLY A 215 12.64 -3.80 -3.74
N SER A 216 12.94 -3.01 -2.72
CA SER A 216 13.78 -3.45 -1.58
C SER A 216 13.33 -4.80 -1.01
N LEU A 217 12.02 -5.01 -0.89
CA LEU A 217 11.41 -6.25 -0.40
C LEU A 217 11.79 -7.46 -1.27
N VAL A 218 11.78 -7.28 -2.60
CA VAL A 218 12.15 -8.31 -3.57
C VAL A 218 13.60 -8.73 -3.39
N TYR A 219 14.51 -7.76 -3.26
CA TYR A 219 15.94 -8.05 -3.12
C TYR A 219 16.26 -8.69 -1.77
N LEU A 220 15.63 -8.25 -0.67
CA LEU A 220 15.86 -8.85 0.65
C LEU A 220 15.44 -10.32 0.70
N LEU A 221 14.27 -10.65 0.15
CA LEU A 221 13.84 -12.06 0.02
C LEU A 221 14.75 -12.86 -0.91
N ALA A 222 15.17 -12.30 -2.04
CA ALA A 222 16.06 -12.97 -2.99
C ALA A 222 17.45 -13.25 -2.40
N PHE A 223 17.98 -12.38 -1.54
CA PHE A 223 19.24 -12.62 -0.83
C PHE A 223 19.10 -13.62 0.32
N ALA A 224 17.95 -13.65 0.99
CA ALA A 224 17.70 -14.59 2.07
C ALA A 224 17.30 -15.98 1.58
N SER A 225 17.03 -16.15 0.26
CA SER A 225 16.54 -17.42 -0.28
C SER A 225 17.58 -18.52 -0.08
N PRO A 226 17.22 -19.67 0.52
CA PRO A 226 18.16 -20.78 0.75
C PRO A 226 18.35 -21.66 -0.51
N THR A 227 17.49 -21.53 -1.51
CA THR A 227 17.44 -22.40 -2.70
C THR A 227 17.87 -21.67 -3.98
N HIS A 228 17.50 -20.41 -4.13
CA HIS A 228 17.68 -19.65 -5.36
C HIS A 228 18.23 -18.24 -5.08
N THR A 229 19.30 -18.16 -4.29
CA THR A 229 19.93 -16.89 -3.92
C THR A 229 20.50 -16.14 -5.12
N ILE A 230 20.31 -14.83 -5.19
CA ILE A 230 20.95 -13.96 -6.21
C ILE A 230 22.32 -13.43 -5.74
N PRO A 231 23.24 -13.05 -6.65
CA PRO A 231 24.54 -12.50 -6.27
C PRO A 231 24.42 -11.17 -5.51
N SER A 232 25.20 -10.97 -4.45
CA SER A 232 25.20 -9.74 -3.63
C SER A 232 25.46 -8.45 -4.43
N THR A 233 26.13 -8.55 -5.58
CA THR A 233 26.36 -7.42 -6.49
C THR A 233 25.07 -6.82 -7.05
N ALA A 234 23.97 -7.57 -7.04
CA ALA A 234 22.66 -7.10 -7.46
C ALA A 234 22.17 -5.89 -6.63
N TRP A 235 22.54 -5.80 -5.34
CA TRP A 235 22.17 -4.66 -4.50
C TRP A 235 22.81 -3.36 -4.98
N GLN A 236 24.08 -3.42 -5.41
CA GLN A 236 24.79 -2.27 -5.94
C GLN A 236 24.19 -1.84 -7.29
N ARG A 237 23.70 -2.79 -8.09
CA ARG A 237 22.98 -2.50 -9.34
C ARG A 237 21.64 -1.83 -9.06
N TRP A 238 20.88 -2.32 -8.09
CA TRP A 238 19.61 -1.74 -7.67
C TRP A 238 19.77 -0.32 -7.12
N THR A 239 20.72 -0.07 -6.21
CA THR A 239 20.95 1.24 -5.58
C THR A 239 21.69 2.25 -6.47
N SER A 240 22.11 1.87 -7.68
CA SER A 240 22.91 2.71 -8.59
C SER A 240 22.26 4.05 -8.98
N THR A 241 20.93 4.16 -8.88
CA THR A 241 20.17 5.36 -9.25
C THR A 241 19.82 6.27 -8.07
N TYR A 242 20.22 5.96 -6.84
CA TYR A 242 19.88 6.77 -5.65
C TYR A 242 20.28 8.25 -5.79
N ASN A 243 21.40 8.55 -6.48
CA ASN A 243 21.83 9.94 -6.71
C ASN A 243 20.86 10.74 -7.60
N GLN A 244 20.06 10.08 -8.43
CA GLN A 244 19.11 10.75 -9.32
C GLN A 244 17.90 11.29 -8.58
N THR A 245 17.57 10.72 -7.42
CA THR A 245 16.43 11.13 -6.58
C THR A 245 16.84 11.67 -5.22
N TRP A 246 18.15 11.81 -4.99
CA TRP A 246 18.69 12.43 -3.79
C TRP A 246 18.42 13.94 -3.80
N GLY A 247 17.66 14.42 -2.82
CA GLY A 247 17.35 15.83 -2.72
C GLY A 247 16.38 16.14 -1.59
N LYS A 248 16.05 17.42 -1.44
CA LYS A 248 15.05 17.87 -0.46
C LYS A 248 13.63 17.41 -0.84
N ASN A 249 13.35 17.27 -2.14
CA ASN A 249 12.06 16.81 -2.67
C ASN A 249 10.87 17.49 -1.98
N PHE A 250 10.84 18.82 -1.95
CA PHE A 250 9.86 19.67 -1.22
C PHE A 250 9.99 19.74 0.31
N GLY A 251 10.68 18.82 0.96
CA GLY A 251 11.00 18.87 2.39
C GLY A 251 12.16 19.80 2.75
N TYR A 252 12.58 19.75 4.01
CA TYR A 252 13.69 20.54 4.55
C TYR A 252 15.03 19.81 4.50
N LEU A 253 15.02 18.51 4.78
CA LEU A 253 16.20 17.64 4.84
C LEU A 253 16.27 16.74 3.59
N PRO A 254 17.49 16.51 3.05
CA PRO A 254 17.64 15.65 1.89
C PRO A 254 17.45 14.17 2.23
N HIS A 255 16.91 13.42 1.28
CA HIS A 255 16.69 11.98 1.33
C HIS A 255 16.74 11.37 -0.08
N VAL A 256 16.84 10.05 -0.19
CA VAL A 256 16.63 9.35 -1.47
C VAL A 256 15.12 9.26 -1.71
N GLY A 257 14.63 9.95 -2.73
CA GLY A 257 13.20 10.07 -3.00
C GLY A 257 12.64 8.98 -3.92
N TYR A 258 11.35 8.74 -3.76
CA TYR A 258 10.45 8.15 -4.75
C TYR A 258 9.07 8.82 -4.61
N PHE A 259 8.31 8.95 -5.69
CA PHE A 259 7.18 9.89 -5.70
C PHE A 259 5.98 9.39 -4.87
N PRO A 260 5.39 8.20 -5.12
CA PRO A 260 4.34 7.65 -4.27
C PRO A 260 4.83 7.29 -2.86
N LEU A 261 4.07 7.73 -1.84
CA LEU A 261 4.46 7.54 -0.44
C LEU A 261 4.48 6.06 -0.01
N PHE A 262 3.70 5.17 -0.63
CA PHE A 262 3.68 3.75 -0.26
C PHE A 262 5.06 3.08 -0.34
N VAL A 263 5.93 3.54 -1.25
CA VAL A 263 7.31 3.04 -1.40
C VAL A 263 8.14 3.25 -0.14
N HIS A 264 7.82 4.29 0.62
CA HIS A 264 8.45 4.59 1.90
C HIS A 264 7.74 3.95 3.10
N GLN A 265 6.61 3.25 2.88
CA GLN A 265 5.77 2.65 3.93
C GLN A 265 5.80 1.12 3.88
N TYR A 266 5.54 0.51 2.72
CA TYR A 266 5.40 -0.94 2.58
C TYR A 266 6.59 -1.72 3.11
N PRO A 267 7.86 -1.36 2.82
CA PRO A 267 8.99 -2.09 3.37
C PRO A 267 9.01 -2.12 4.91
N HIS A 268 8.54 -1.06 5.56
CA HIS A 268 8.53 -0.92 7.03
C HIS A 268 7.44 -1.75 7.72
N ILE A 269 6.53 -2.37 6.96
CA ILE A 269 5.53 -3.30 7.52
C ILE A 269 6.23 -4.57 8.03
N TRP A 270 7.27 -5.03 7.34
CA TRP A 270 7.92 -6.31 7.62
C TRP A 270 9.37 -6.18 8.10
N TYR A 271 10.05 -5.09 7.74
CA TYR A 271 11.44 -4.85 8.14
C TYR A 271 11.53 -3.61 9.02
N ASP A 272 12.15 -3.78 10.18
CA ASP A 272 12.54 -2.65 11.02
C ASP A 272 13.84 -2.03 10.49
N PHE A 273 13.71 -0.92 9.78
CA PHE A 273 14.84 -0.24 9.15
C PHE A 273 15.60 0.73 10.07
N ARG A 274 15.25 0.80 11.36
CA ARG A 274 16.03 1.57 12.34
C ARG A 274 17.43 0.96 12.43
N ASP A 275 18.43 1.82 12.44
CA ASP A 275 19.86 1.45 12.48
C ASP A 275 20.34 0.65 11.24
N MET A 276 19.49 0.41 10.24
CA MET A 276 19.85 -0.28 9.01
C MET A 276 20.40 0.67 7.95
N GLN A 277 21.64 0.45 7.55
CA GLN A 277 22.33 1.26 6.54
C GLN A 277 23.08 0.39 5.55
N ASP A 278 22.98 0.75 4.27
CA ASP A 278 23.91 0.29 3.25
C ASP A 278 25.09 1.28 3.09
N THR A 279 25.99 1.01 2.13
CA THR A 279 27.12 1.89 1.86
C THR A 279 26.70 3.29 1.41
N TYR A 280 25.58 3.43 0.72
CA TYR A 280 25.08 4.74 0.32
C TYR A 280 24.58 5.53 1.54
N MET A 281 23.71 4.92 2.33
CA MET A 281 23.07 5.55 3.49
C MET A 281 24.08 5.89 4.59
N ARG A 282 25.09 5.04 4.83
CA ARG A 282 26.23 5.37 5.72
C ARG A 282 26.92 6.68 5.34
N ARG A 283 27.17 6.91 4.05
CA ARG A 283 27.79 8.17 3.56
C ARG A 283 26.88 9.39 3.75
N LYS A 284 25.57 9.19 3.86
CA LYS A 284 24.59 10.25 4.13
C LYS A 284 24.39 10.51 5.62
N GLY A 285 24.84 9.59 6.48
CA GLY A 285 24.83 9.74 7.94
C GLY A 285 23.47 9.45 8.60
N PHE A 286 22.60 8.64 7.97
CA PHE A 286 21.33 8.18 8.56
C PHE A 286 20.84 6.88 7.92
N ASP A 287 19.88 6.22 8.58
CA ASP A 287 19.32 4.92 8.19
C ASP A 287 18.11 5.02 7.24
N TYR A 288 17.60 3.87 6.80
CA TYR A 288 16.43 3.82 5.93
C TYR A 288 15.12 4.23 6.65
N PHE A 289 15.04 4.13 7.98
CA PHE A 289 13.93 4.66 8.76
C PHE A 289 13.85 6.19 8.66
N GLU A 290 14.95 6.88 8.94
CA GLU A 290 15.05 8.33 8.80
C GLU A 290 14.85 8.77 7.34
N ASN A 291 15.28 7.97 6.35
CA ASN A 291 14.98 8.24 4.94
C ASN A 291 13.48 8.30 4.67
N SER A 292 12.72 7.30 5.13
CA SER A 292 11.26 7.25 4.99
C SER A 292 10.54 8.31 5.82
N ARG A 293 11.04 8.64 7.02
CA ARG A 293 10.51 9.76 7.82
C ARG A 293 10.65 11.07 7.07
N ARG A 294 11.82 11.35 6.48
CA ARG A 294 12.05 12.55 5.67
C ARG A 294 11.16 12.61 4.42
N ALA A 295 10.94 11.48 3.76
CA ALA A 295 10.02 11.40 2.63
C ALA A 295 8.56 11.69 3.03
N THR A 296 8.13 11.20 4.20
CA THR A 296 6.79 11.46 4.76
C THR A 296 6.61 12.94 5.11
N VAL A 297 7.60 13.54 5.77
CA VAL A 297 7.59 14.98 6.06
C VAL A 297 7.54 15.78 4.76
N ALA A 298 8.35 15.42 3.77
CA ALA A 298 8.36 16.09 2.48
C ALA A 298 6.99 16.07 1.79
N GLN A 299 6.27 14.94 1.83
CA GLN A 299 4.89 14.81 1.29
C GLN A 299 3.91 15.79 1.95
N ARG A 300 3.99 15.92 3.28
CA ARG A 300 3.20 16.90 4.01
C ARG A 300 3.58 18.34 3.63
N GLU A 301 4.87 18.63 3.50
CA GLU A 301 5.33 19.97 3.07
C GLU A 301 4.91 20.32 1.64
N TYR A 302 4.83 19.34 0.74
CA TYR A 302 4.28 19.55 -0.60
C TYR A 302 2.80 19.96 -0.52
N ALA A 303 1.99 19.26 0.29
CA ALA A 303 0.58 19.59 0.46
C ALA A 303 0.38 20.98 1.08
N ILE A 304 1.21 21.38 2.05
CA ILE A 304 1.17 22.73 2.64
C ILE A 304 1.52 23.81 1.61
N LYS A 305 2.56 23.58 0.80
CA LYS A 305 2.98 24.53 -0.25
C LYS A 305 1.96 24.61 -1.38
N ASN A 306 1.29 23.49 -1.67
CA ASN A 306 0.23 23.37 -2.66
C ASN A 306 0.53 24.10 -3.99
N PRO A 307 1.65 23.81 -4.68
CA PRO A 307 2.08 24.57 -5.86
C PRO A 307 1.03 24.56 -6.98
N ASN A 308 0.24 23.49 -7.06
CA ASN A 308 -0.84 23.34 -8.04
C ASN A 308 -2.16 23.99 -7.60
N GLY A 309 -2.28 24.46 -6.36
CA GLY A 309 -3.48 25.13 -5.84
C GLY A 309 -4.72 24.22 -5.87
N TYR A 310 -4.60 22.99 -5.38
CA TYR A 310 -5.75 22.12 -5.10
C TYR A 310 -6.55 22.66 -3.91
N LYS A 311 -7.88 22.52 -3.94
CA LYS A 311 -8.79 23.22 -3.04
C LYS A 311 -8.46 23.02 -1.55
N ASP A 312 -8.13 21.79 -1.15
CA ASP A 312 -8.09 21.40 0.26
C ASP A 312 -6.70 20.94 0.75
N TYR A 313 -5.68 20.88 -0.12
CA TYR A 313 -4.33 20.45 0.28
C TYR A 313 -3.73 21.41 1.31
N GLY A 314 -3.20 20.85 2.40
CA GLY A 314 -2.70 21.64 3.53
C GLY A 314 -2.07 20.81 4.64
N PRO A 315 -1.91 21.37 5.85
CA PRO A 315 -1.27 20.68 6.98
C PRO A 315 -2.06 19.48 7.51
N ASP A 316 -3.38 19.44 7.27
CA ASP A 316 -4.31 18.43 7.79
C ASP A 316 -4.86 17.49 6.70
N ILE A 317 -4.76 17.88 5.41
CA ILE A 317 -5.18 17.08 4.26
C ILE A 317 -3.99 16.94 3.31
N TRP A 318 -3.31 15.81 3.41
CA TRP A 318 -2.07 15.51 2.71
C TRP A 318 -1.88 13.99 2.52
N GLY A 319 -0.88 13.63 1.73
CA GLY A 319 -0.49 12.25 1.48
C GLY A 319 -0.87 11.80 0.07
N MET A 320 0.10 11.83 -0.84
CA MET A 320 -0.10 11.34 -2.20
C MET A 320 0.60 10.00 -2.40
N THR A 321 -0.15 9.05 -2.94
CA THR A 321 0.33 7.71 -3.28
C THR A 321 -0.41 7.16 -4.49
N ALA A 322 0.00 5.98 -4.96
CA ALA A 322 -0.71 5.28 -6.02
C ALA A 322 -2.12 4.90 -5.53
N CYS A 323 -3.16 5.35 -6.23
CA CYS A 323 -4.54 5.08 -5.86
C CYS A 323 -5.50 5.28 -7.04
N ASP A 324 -6.77 4.94 -6.82
CA ASP A 324 -7.84 5.34 -7.72
C ASP A 324 -8.00 6.87 -7.72
N GLY A 325 -8.49 7.39 -8.84
CA GLY A 325 -8.88 8.78 -9.01
C GLY A 325 -10.26 8.88 -9.67
N PRO A 326 -10.76 10.11 -9.88
CA PRO A 326 -12.18 10.31 -10.15
C PRO A 326 -12.64 9.85 -11.53
N ALA A 327 -11.86 10.13 -12.59
CA ALA A 327 -12.15 9.77 -13.99
C ALA A 327 -10.96 10.13 -14.90
N ASP A 328 -10.96 9.63 -16.13
CA ASP A 328 -10.01 10.04 -17.18
C ASP A 328 -10.57 11.27 -17.93
N VAL A 329 -10.42 12.45 -17.34
CA VAL A 329 -11.01 13.71 -17.83
C VAL A 329 -10.05 14.89 -17.74
N GLU A 330 -10.15 15.81 -18.69
CA GLU A 330 -9.50 17.13 -18.62
C GLU A 330 -10.52 18.18 -18.18
N LEU A 331 -10.23 18.93 -17.11
CA LEU A 331 -11.08 19.99 -16.60
C LEU A 331 -10.31 21.31 -16.47
N VAL A 332 -11.00 22.44 -16.63
CA VAL A 332 -10.48 23.77 -16.30
C VAL A 332 -10.95 24.15 -14.91
N LEU A 333 -10.06 24.09 -13.93
CA LEU A 333 -10.33 24.44 -12.53
C LEU A 333 -9.49 25.66 -12.14
N ASN A 334 -10.13 26.72 -11.64
CA ASN A 334 -9.47 27.99 -11.29
C ASN A 334 -8.57 28.54 -12.43
N ARG A 335 -9.10 28.53 -13.66
CA ARG A 335 -8.40 28.96 -14.89
C ARG A 335 -7.14 28.14 -15.23
N ARG A 336 -6.95 26.96 -14.62
CA ARG A 336 -5.87 26.01 -14.93
C ARG A 336 -6.45 24.73 -15.51
N ARG A 337 -5.90 24.25 -16.63
CA ARG A 337 -6.20 22.91 -17.18
C ARG A 337 -5.60 21.84 -16.29
N ARG A 338 -6.36 20.78 -16.00
CA ARG A 338 -5.93 19.65 -15.18
C ARG A 338 -6.42 18.36 -15.79
N PHE A 339 -5.58 17.33 -15.74
CA PHE A 339 -5.89 15.99 -16.20
C PHE A 339 -6.06 15.08 -15.00
N PHE A 340 -7.27 14.56 -14.82
CA PHE A 340 -7.56 13.51 -13.85
C PHE A 340 -7.43 12.14 -14.52
N ARG A 341 -7.14 11.14 -13.70
CA ARG A 341 -7.02 9.73 -14.12
C ARG A 341 -7.82 8.82 -13.22
N THR A 342 -8.37 7.77 -13.79
CA THR A 342 -9.04 6.68 -13.04
C THR A 342 -8.08 5.96 -12.10
N TYR A 343 -6.80 5.82 -12.47
CA TYR A 343 -5.74 5.31 -11.61
C TYR A 343 -4.39 5.95 -11.97
N SER A 344 -3.56 6.26 -10.97
CA SER A 344 -2.21 6.75 -11.21
C SER A 344 -1.29 6.59 -9.99
N ALA A 345 0.00 6.44 -10.24
CA ALA A 345 1.04 6.58 -9.24
C ALA A 345 1.25 8.08 -8.92
N ARG A 346 0.63 8.59 -7.86
CA ARG A 346 0.69 10.00 -7.46
C ARG A 346 1.82 10.25 -6.47
N GLY A 347 2.42 11.43 -6.53
CA GLY A 347 3.52 11.77 -5.64
C GLY A 347 4.20 13.10 -5.95
N GLN A 348 4.89 13.65 -4.95
CA GLN A 348 5.64 14.90 -5.08
C GLN A 348 6.81 14.76 -6.07
N GLY A 349 7.10 15.78 -6.89
CA GLY A 349 8.38 15.89 -7.59
C GLY A 349 8.63 14.98 -8.80
N SER A 350 7.61 14.27 -9.30
CA SER A 350 7.73 13.52 -10.56
C SER A 350 7.89 14.47 -11.76
N PRO A 351 8.80 14.21 -12.72
CA PRO A 351 8.77 14.90 -14.02
C PRO A 351 7.45 14.62 -14.79
N HIS A 352 6.72 13.59 -14.35
CA HIS A 352 5.37 13.26 -14.77
C HIS A 352 4.43 13.37 -13.56
N MET A 353 4.36 14.54 -12.89
CA MET A 353 3.37 14.75 -11.82
C MET A 353 1.99 14.41 -12.37
N PHE A 354 1.44 13.31 -11.87
CA PHE A 354 0.06 12.97 -12.07
C PHE A 354 -0.66 13.47 -10.83
N ASP A 355 -1.29 14.63 -11.05
CA ASP A 355 -2.17 15.41 -10.18
C ASP A 355 -1.43 16.37 -9.23
#